data_AF-A0A7W1RB71-F1
#
_entry.id   AF-A0A7W1RB71-F1
#
_cell.length_a   1.000
_cell.length_b   1.000
_cell.length_c   1.000
_cell.angle_alpha   90.00
_cell.angle_beta   90.00
_cell.angle_gamma   90.00
#
_symmetry.space_group_name_H-M   'P 1'
#
loop_
_entity.id
_entity.type
_entity.pdbx_description
1 polymer ?
#
loop_
_entity_poly.entity_id
_entity_poly.type
_entity_poly.pdbx_seq_one_letter_code
_entity_poly.pdbx_strand_id
1 'polypeptide(L)'
;MIAATARPGHVVRVMFADGEVRDVDITPLLDTEVFAPLRDPKAFEQVAVDDETGTIAWPGGADLDPAVIYAAMDLGPNKARIKVLAPSLAA
;
A
#
# COMPACT_ATOMS: atom_id res chain seq x y z
N MET A 1 4.30 -9.28 -5.16
CA MET A 1 3.95 -9.79 -3.81
C MET A 1 3.11 -11.05 -3.98
N ILE A 2 2.83 -11.83 -2.93
CA ILE A 2 2.04 -13.07 -3.05
C ILE A 2 0.76 -13.10 -2.21
N ALA A 3 0.63 -12.24 -1.20
CA ALA A 3 -0.64 -12.01 -0.52
C ALA A 3 -0.70 -10.59 0.06
N ALA A 4 -1.92 -10.07 0.17
CA ALA A 4 -2.23 -8.80 0.81
C ALA A 4 -3.51 -8.94 1.64
N THR A 5 -3.57 -8.30 2.80
CA THR A 5 -4.76 -8.32 3.65
C THR A 5 -4.91 -7.02 4.42
N ALA A 6 -6.11 -6.44 4.39
CA ALA A 6 -6.43 -5.24 5.15
C ALA A 6 -6.38 -5.49 6.67
N ARG A 7 -5.95 -4.47 7.42
CA ARG A 7 -5.90 -4.41 8.88
C ARG A 7 -6.49 -3.09 9.36
N PRO A 8 -6.96 -3.00 10.62
CA PRO A 8 -7.43 -1.75 11.19
C PRO A 8 -6.41 -0.63 11.07
N GLY A 9 -6.89 0.61 10.89
CA GLY A 9 -6.03 1.80 10.80
C GLY A 9 -5.35 1.99 9.45
N HIS A 10 -5.97 1.55 8.35
CA HIS A 10 -5.42 1.67 6.98
C HIS A 10 -4.03 1.04 6.84
N VAL A 11 -3.86 -0.13 7.48
CA VAL A 11 -2.63 -0.92 7.39
C VAL A 11 -2.87 -2.11 6.49
N VAL A 12 -1.99 -2.34 5.53
CA VAL A 12 -2.01 -3.55 4.70
C VAL A 12 -0.93 -4.51 5.17
N ARG A 13 -1.31 -5.74 5.50
CA ARG A 13 -0.33 -6.82 5.69
C ARG A 13 0.01 -7.42 4.34
N VAL A 14 1.29 -7.39 3.98
CA VAL A 14 1.83 -7.89 2.72
C VAL A 14 2.73 -9.08 3.00
N MET A 15 2.61 -10.13 2.18
CA MET A 15 3.56 -11.25 2.11
C MET A 15 4.31 -11.21 0.78
N PHE A 16 5.63 -11.25 0.85
CA PHE A 16 6.53 -11.28 -0.29
C PHE A 16 6.91 -12.73 -0.66
N ALA A 17 7.44 -12.90 -1.88
CA ALA A 17 7.75 -14.23 -2.42
C ALA A 17 8.91 -14.93 -1.69
N ASP A 18 9.77 -14.17 -1.01
CA ASP A 18 10.86 -14.67 -0.17
C ASP A 18 10.40 -15.07 1.25
N GLY A 19 9.09 -14.97 1.53
CA GLY A 19 8.49 -15.28 2.83
C GLY A 19 8.50 -14.11 3.81
N GLU A 20 9.02 -12.95 3.42
CA GLU A 20 8.96 -11.75 4.25
C GLU A 20 7.51 -11.27 4.43
N VAL A 21 7.14 -10.88 5.64
CA VAL A 21 5.82 -10.32 5.96
C VAL A 21 5.97 -8.94 6.57
N ARG A 22 5.16 -7.98 6.08
CA ARG A 22 5.22 -6.58 6.50
C ARG A 22 3.84 -5.99 6.72
N ASP A 23 3.74 -5.08 7.68
CA ASP A 23 2.60 -4.20 7.85
C ASP A 23 2.96 -2.83 7.24
N VAL A 24 2.17 -2.37 6.28
CA VAL A 24 2.35 -1.11 5.53
C VAL A 24 1.25 -0.14 5.94
N ASP A 25 1.60 0.96 6.60
CA ASP A 25 0.67 2.06 6.92
C ASP A 25 0.56 3.01 5.72
N ILE A 26 -0.61 3.01 5.07
CA ILE A 26 -0.91 3.88 3.92
C ILE A 26 -1.59 5.18 4.32
N THR A 27 -1.84 5.43 5.62
CA THR A 27 -2.52 6.64 6.10
C THR A 27 -1.96 7.93 5.51
N PRO A 28 -0.63 8.10 5.35
CA PRO A 28 -0.10 9.33 4.76
C PRO A 28 -0.49 9.55 3.30
N LEU A 29 -0.82 8.48 2.55
CA LEU A 29 -1.24 8.56 1.15
C LEU A 29 -2.71 8.98 1.00
N LEU A 30 -3.54 8.83 2.02
CA LEU A 30 -4.99 9.07 1.93
C LEU A 30 -5.31 10.52 1.53
N ASP A 31 -4.41 11.47 1.76
CA ASP A 31 -4.56 12.87 1.35
C ASP A 31 -4.27 13.13 -0.14
N THR A 32 -3.85 12.11 -0.90
CA THR A 32 -3.67 12.19 -2.36
C THR A 32 -4.94 11.78 -3.10
N GLU A 33 -5.14 12.29 -4.31
CA GLU A 33 -6.34 12.05 -5.11
C GLU A 33 -6.61 10.56 -5.36
N VAL A 34 -5.56 9.81 -5.73
CA VAL A 34 -5.65 8.38 -6.06
C VAL A 34 -6.07 7.53 -4.85
N PHE A 35 -5.56 7.84 -3.66
CA PHE A 35 -5.82 7.04 -2.45
C PHE A 35 -6.94 7.62 -1.57
N ALA A 36 -7.44 8.82 -1.87
CA ALA A 36 -8.52 9.45 -1.11
C ALA A 36 -9.78 8.58 -0.94
N PRO A 37 -10.24 7.80 -1.95
CA PRO A 37 -11.38 6.90 -1.80
C PRO A 37 -11.18 5.83 -0.71
N LEU A 38 -9.94 5.47 -0.40
CA LEU A 38 -9.62 4.44 0.59
C LEU A 38 -9.83 4.89 2.04
N ARG A 39 -10.24 6.16 2.28
CA ARG A 39 -10.76 6.56 3.59
C ARG A 39 -12.05 5.84 3.96
N ASP A 40 -12.80 5.36 2.97
CA ASP A 40 -13.91 4.43 3.21
C ASP A 40 -13.33 3.05 3.54
N PRO A 41 -13.58 2.51 4.76
CA PRO A 41 -13.10 1.19 5.15
C PRO A 41 -13.54 0.09 4.17
N LYS A 42 -14.74 0.20 3.56
CA LYS A 42 -15.21 -0.80 2.59
C LYS A 42 -14.41 -0.77 1.30
N ALA A 43 -13.96 0.40 0.86
CA ALA A 43 -13.06 0.50 -0.28
C ALA A 43 -11.69 -0.07 0.10
N PHE A 44 -11.16 0.32 1.26
CA PHE A 44 -9.86 -0.15 1.75
C PHE A 44 -9.77 -1.67 1.94
N GLU A 45 -10.84 -2.31 2.44
CA GLU A 45 -10.91 -3.75 2.67
C GLU A 45 -10.85 -4.58 1.38
N GLN A 46 -11.05 -3.98 0.22
CA GLN A 46 -10.97 -4.64 -1.09
C GLN A 46 -9.54 -4.78 -1.63
N VAL A 47 -8.52 -4.55 -0.80
CA VAL A 47 -7.11 -4.74 -1.20
C VAL A 47 -6.86 -6.17 -1.68
N ALA A 48 -6.18 -6.29 -2.82
CA ALA A 48 -5.75 -7.57 -3.37
C ALA A 48 -4.34 -7.45 -3.95
N VAL A 49 -3.71 -8.59 -4.24
CA VAL A 49 -2.53 -8.61 -5.12
C VAL A 49 -3.05 -8.64 -6.55
N ASP A 50 -2.52 -7.76 -7.38
CA ASP A 50 -2.76 -7.79 -8.82
C ASP A 50 -1.77 -8.78 -9.46
N ASP A 51 -2.29 -9.83 -10.10
CA ASP A 51 -1.46 -10.90 -10.67
C ASP A 51 -0.69 -10.48 -11.93
N GLU A 52 -1.13 -9.43 -12.63
CA GLU A 52 -0.48 -8.96 -13.86
C GLU A 52 0.73 -8.08 -13.54
N THR A 53 0.58 -7.20 -12.55
CA THR A 53 1.57 -6.18 -12.19
C THR A 53 2.39 -6.57 -10.96
N GLY A 54 1.89 -7.49 -10.12
CA GLY A 54 2.53 -7.92 -8.88
C GLY A 54 2.45 -6.89 -7.73
N THR A 55 1.65 -5.82 -7.90
CA THR A 55 1.39 -4.77 -6.92
C THR A 55 0.30 -5.17 -5.92
N ILE A 56 0.12 -4.40 -4.85
CA ILE A 56 -1.14 -4.43 -4.10
C ILE A 56 -2.03 -3.36 -4.70
N ALA A 57 -3.29 -3.68 -4.94
CA ALA A 57 -4.20 -2.81 -5.65
C ALA A 57 -5.59 -2.78 -5.01
N TRP A 58 -6.32 -1.70 -5.28
CA TRP A 58 -7.71 -1.52 -4.94
C TRP A 58 -8.55 -1.26 -6.19
N PRO A 59 -9.85 -1.60 -6.16
CA PRO A 59 -10.79 -1.16 -7.19
C PRO A 59 -10.73 0.36 -7.37
N GLY A 60 -10.64 0.81 -8.62
CA GLY A 60 -10.46 2.24 -8.94
C GLY A 60 -9.03 2.63 -9.31
N GLY A 61 -8.09 1.69 -9.36
CA GLY A 61 -6.77 1.88 -9.98
C GLY A 61 -5.68 2.42 -9.05
N ALA A 62 -5.95 2.52 -7.75
CA ALA A 62 -4.90 2.78 -6.76
C ALA A 62 -4.08 1.51 -6.53
N ASP A 63 -2.76 1.63 -6.57
CA ASP A 63 -1.84 0.51 -6.36
C ASP A 63 -0.53 0.93 -5.65
N LEU A 64 0.18 -0.04 -5.09
CA LEU A 64 1.52 0.15 -4.52
C LEU A 64 2.46 -0.94 -5.00
N ASP A 65 3.55 -0.49 -5.63
CA ASP A 65 4.65 -1.34 -6.09
C ASP A 65 5.51 -1.85 -4.92
N PRO A 66 5.97 -3.12 -4.93
CA PRO A 66 6.92 -3.64 -3.97
C PRO A 66 8.13 -2.73 -3.68
N ALA A 67 8.71 -2.10 -4.70
CA ALA A 67 9.86 -1.21 -4.58
C ALA A 67 9.54 0.06 -3.78
N VAL A 68 8.31 0.60 -3.91
CA VAL A 68 7.85 1.74 -3.09
C VAL A 68 7.74 1.32 -1.63
N ILE A 69 7.24 0.10 -1.38
CA ILE A 69 7.15 -0.45 -0.02
C ILE A 69 8.55 -0.64 0.56
N TYR A 70 9.49 -1.23 -0.19
CA TYR A 70 10.88 -1.41 0.25
C TYR A 70 11.61 -0.08 0.49
N ALA A 71 11.42 0.93 -0.36
CA ALA A 71 12.03 2.25 -0.15
C ALA A 71 11.53 2.93 1.13
N ALA A 72 10.29 2.67 1.55
CA ALA A 72 9.76 3.18 2.81
C ALA A 72 10.32 2.45 4.05
N MET A 73 10.99 1.30 3.88
CA MET A 73 11.54 0.50 4.97
C MET A 73 12.87 1.03 5.52
N ASP A 74 13.58 1.89 4.78
CA ASP A 74 14.81 2.55 5.27
C ASP A 74 14.55 3.52 6.45
N LEU A 75 13.30 3.61 6.93
CA LEU A 75 12.85 4.52 7.98
C LEU A 75 12.56 3.84 9.34
N GLY A 76 12.61 2.50 9.46
CA GLY A 76 12.50 1.80 10.76
C GLY A 76 12.08 0.32 10.69
N PRO A 77 12.27 -0.46 11.78
CA PRO A 77 12.05 -1.91 11.74
C PRO A 77 10.56 -2.32 11.75
N ASN A 78 10.23 -3.31 10.91
CA ASN A 78 8.98 -4.11 10.88
C ASN A 78 7.64 -3.40 10.65
N LYS A 79 7.62 -2.09 10.38
CA LYS A 79 6.44 -1.36 9.88
C LYS A 79 6.88 -0.35 8.84
N ALA A 80 6.51 -0.57 7.58
CA ALA A 80 6.72 0.44 6.55
C ALA A 80 5.67 1.53 6.74
N ARG A 81 6.11 2.78 6.84
CA ARG A 81 5.20 3.94 6.80
C ARG A 81 5.50 4.71 5.54
N ILE A 82 4.59 4.64 4.57
CA ILE A 82 4.77 5.36 3.31
C ILE A 82 4.72 6.85 3.60
N LYS A 83 5.69 7.62 3.13
CA LYS A 83 5.67 9.09 3.23
C LYS A 83 5.25 9.65 1.89
N VAL A 84 4.28 10.56 1.89
CA VAL A 84 4.05 11.44 0.75
C VAL A 84 5.20 12.43 0.72
N LEU A 85 6.16 12.20 -0.18
CA LEU A 85 7.03 13.26 -0.64
C LEU A 85 6.16 14.08 -1.61
N ALA A 86 6.12 15.40 -1.40
CA ALA A 86 5.27 16.41 -2.07
C ALA A 86 4.77 16.06 -3.50
N PRO A 87 3.54 16.51 -3.87
CA PRO A 87 2.80 15.98 -5.00
C PRO A 87 3.51 16.25 -6.32
N SER A 88 3.94 15.21 -7.02
CA SER A 88 4.25 15.29 -8.44
C SER A 88 4.27 13.90 -9.07
N LEU A 89 3.19 13.54 -9.77
CA LEU A 89 3.15 13.27 -11.21
C LEU A 89 1.89 12.44 -11.53
N ALA A 90 0.79 13.15 -11.72
CA ALA A 90 -0.19 12.79 -12.75
C ALA A 90 -0.33 14.06 -13.60
N ALA A 91 0.42 14.10 -14.70
CA ALA A 91 0.19 14.99 -15.82
C ALA A 91 -0.46 14.16 -16.94
#